data_AF-A0A7X7IKM1-F1
#
_entry.id   AF-A0A7X7IKM1-F1
#
_cell.length_a   1.000
_cell.length_b   1.000
_cell.length_c   1.000
_cell.angle_alpha   90.00
_cell.angle_beta   90.00
_cell.angle_gamma   90.00
#
_symmetry.space_group_name_H-M   'P 1'
#
loop_
_entity.id
_entity.type
_entity.pdbx_description
1 polymer ?
#
loop_
_entity_poly.entity_id
_entity_poly.type
_entity_poly.pdbx_seq_one_letter_code
_entity_poly.pdbx_strand_id
1 'polypeptide(L)' 'MMTIFGLIMAMPLLTPMLFDGSRLWMLLPLTLGISIVYKATKLEDLRALPVAALLLWLTIVGGMIAVAIGLYILIALFQ' A
#
# COMPACT_ATOMS: atom_id res chain seq x y z
N MET A 1 -22.44 -18.89 -10.92
CA MET A 1 -21.47 -18.80 -9.80
C MET A 1 -20.22 -17.98 -10.17
N MET A 2 -19.72 -18.06 -11.41
CA MET A 2 -18.53 -17.32 -11.88
C MET A 2 -18.71 -15.79 -12.01
N THR A 3 -19.92 -15.31 -12.25
CA THR A 3 -20.24 -13.87 -12.43
C THR A 3 -20.32 -13.08 -11.13
N ILE A 4 -20.80 -13.70 -10.04
CA ILE A 4 -20.91 -13.06 -8.72
C ILE A 4 -19.52 -12.79 -8.13
N PHE A 5 -18.58 -13.72 -8.31
CA PHE A 5 -17.21 -13.58 -7.82
C PHE A 5 -16.45 -12.44 -8.51
N GLY A 6 -16.67 -12.25 -9.82
CA GLY A 6 -16.12 -11.12 -10.58
C GLY A 6 -16.65 -9.77 -10.10
N LEU A 7 -17.94 -9.70 -9.77
CA LEU A 7 -18.56 -8.50 -9.18
C LEU A 7 -18.02 -8.20 -7.77
N ILE A 8 -17.77 -9.22 -6.94
CA ILE A 8 -17.20 -9.05 -5.59
C ILE A 8 -15.76 -8.52 -5.66
N MET A 9 -14.94 -9.02 -6.59
CA MET A 9 -13.58 -8.53 -6.81
C MET A 9 -13.54 -7.07 -7.28
N ALA A 10 -14.58 -6.62 -8.00
CA ALA A 10 -14.68 -5.25 -8.48
C ALA A 10 -15.28 -4.26 -7.45
N MET A 11 -15.97 -4.74 -6.41
CA MET A 11 -16.57 -3.88 -5.39
C MET A 11 -15.58 -2.88 -4.74
N PRO A 12 -14.35 -3.25 -4.35
CA PRO A 12 -13.39 -2.30 -3.77
C PRO A 12 -13.05 -1.11 -4.68
N LEU A 13 -13.16 -1.30 -6.01
CA LEU A 13 -12.95 -0.23 -6.99
C LEU A 13 -14.20 0.65 -7.14
N LEU A 14 -15.39 0.07 -6.96
CA LEU A 14 -16.69 0.74 -7.18
C LEU A 14 -17.19 1.49 -5.94
N THR A 15 -16.82 1.05 -4.74
CA THR A 15 -17.11 1.75 -3.49
C THR A 15 -15.80 2.23 -2.86
N PRO A 16 -15.40 3.50 -3.10
CA PRO A 16 -14.22 4.06 -2.46
C PRO A 16 -14.43 4.00 -0.95
N MET A 17 -13.64 3.16 -0.27
CA MET A 17 -13.68 3.08 1.18
C MET A 17 -13.12 4.38 1.73
N LEU A 18 -13.95 5.14 2.44
CA LEU A 18 -13.50 6.31 3.17
C LEU A 18 -12.60 5.85 4.32
N PHE A 19 -11.32 6.20 4.23
CA PHE A 19 -10.35 5.97 5.30
C PHE A 19 -10.41 7.15 6.25
N ASP A 20 -10.84 6.88 7.48
CA ASP A 20 -10.69 7.83 8.58
C ASP A 20 -9.21 7.91 9.00
N GLY A 21 -8.78 9.02 9.60
CA GLY A 21 -7.36 9.28 9.91
C GLY A 21 -6.73 8.17 10.77
N SER A 22 -7.52 7.58 11.68
CA SER A 22 -7.12 6.44 12.52
C SER A 22 -6.85 5.15 11.74
N ARG A 23 -7.60 4.89 10.66
CA ARG A 23 -7.41 3.71 9.81
C ARG A 23 -6.16 3.82 8.94
N LEU A 24 -5.80 5.04 8.53
CA LEU A 24 -4.56 5.30 7.78
C LEU A 24 -3.31 4.96 8.61
N TRP A 25 -3.32 5.26 9.91
CA TRP A 25 -2.22 4.88 10.81
C TRP A 25 -2.05 3.37 10.94
N MET A 26 -3.13 2.58 10.86
CA MET A 26 -3.04 1.11 10.89
C MET A 26 -2.40 0.52 9.63
N LEU A 27 -2.33 1.26 8.52
CA LEU A 27 -1.66 0.78 7.29
C LEU A 27 -0.14 0.75 7.44
N LEU A 28 0.45 1.62 8.27
CA LEU A 28 1.91 1.66 8.47
C LEU A 28 2.47 0.36 9.09
N PRO A 29 1.97 -0.16 10.23
CA PRO A 29 2.45 -1.42 10.78
C PRO A 29 2.09 -2.61 9.87
N LEU A 30 0.98 -2.54 9.14
CA LEU A 30 0.54 -3.61 8.24
C LEU A 30 1.47 -3.74 7.03
N THR A 31 1.82 -2.61 6.40
CA THR A 31 2.80 -2.57 5.30
C THR A 31 4.20 -2.96 5.75
N LEU A 32 4.56 -2.66 7.01
CA LEU A 32 5.83 -3.08 7.60
C LEU A 32 5.88 -4.60 7.78
N GLY A 33 4.79 -5.23 8.22
CA GLY A 33 4.70 -6.69 8.27
C GLY A 33 4.90 -7.34 6.90
N ILE A 34 4.27 -6.80 5.86
CA ILE A 34 4.42 -7.29 4.47
C ILE A 34 5.86 -7.11 3.99
N SER A 35 6.49 -5.97 4.26
CA SER A 35 7.86 -5.70 3.82
C SER A 35 8.87 -6.66 4.45
N ILE A 36 8.69 -6.99 5.74
CA ILE A 36 9.49 -7.97 6.46
C ILE A 36 9.31 -9.36 5.86
N VAL A 37 8.07 -9.84 5.71
CA VAL A 37 7.80 -11.19 5.17
C VAL A 37 8.33 -11.32 3.75
N TYR A 38 8.11 -10.31 2.90
CA TYR A 38 8.60 -10.31 1.52
C TYR A 38 10.13 -10.36 1.46
N LYS A 39 10.82 -9.53 2.26
CA LYS A 39 12.29 -9.52 2.25
C LYS A 39 12.87 -10.76 2.92
N ALA A 40 12.20 -11.34 3.91
CA ALA A 40 12.65 -12.55 4.59
C ALA A 40 12.67 -13.77 3.67
N THR A 41 11.75 -13.89 2.71
CA THR A 41 11.73 -15.01 1.75
C THR A 41 12.69 -14.82 0.57
N LYS A 42 13.16 -13.59 0.33
CA LYS A 42 13.90 -13.22 -0.88
C LYS A 42 15.38 -12.90 -0.64
N LEU A 43 15.80 -12.66 0.60
CA LEU A 43 17.19 -12.42 0.96
C LEU A 43 17.88 -13.73 1.37
N GLU A 44 19.10 -13.93 0.89
CA GLU A 44 19.97 -15.03 1.33
C GLU A 44 20.65 -14.72 2.68
N ASP A 45 21.01 -13.46 2.92
CA ASP A 45 21.56 -12.99 4.20
C ASP A 45 20.49 -12.30 5.05
N LEU A 46 20.10 -12.97 6.14
CA LEU A 46 19.11 -12.45 7.10
C LEU A 46 19.62 -11.27 7.92
N ARG A 47 20.93 -10.99 7.98
CA ARG A 47 21.46 -9.84 8.73
C ARG A 47 21.11 -8.52 8.05
N ALA A 48 20.93 -8.53 6.73
CA ALA A 48 20.49 -7.37 5.97
C ALA A 48 18.96 -7.14 6.03
N LEU A 49 18.21 -8.08 6.62
CA LEU A 49 16.75 -8.06 6.67
C LEU A 49 16.14 -6.78 7.26
N PRO A 50 16.56 -6.28 8.45
CA PRO A 50 15.90 -5.11 9.05
C PRO A 50 16.05 -3.86 8.18
N VAL A 51 17.23 -3.62 7.63
CA VAL A 51 17.47 -2.46 6.75
C VAL A 51 16.72 -2.62 5.42
N ALA A 52 16.78 -3.81 4.81
CA ALA A 52 16.10 -4.07 3.55
C ALA A 52 14.56 -4.00 3.66
N ALA A 53 14.00 -4.44 4.78
CA ALA A 53 12.57 -4.37 5.06
C ALA A 53 12.12 -2.93 5.33
N LEU A 54 12.92 -2.13 6.05
CA LEU A 54 12.65 -0.70 6.26
C LEU A 54 12.72 0.10 4.96
N LEU A 55 13.72 -0.19 4.11
CA LEU A 55 13.82 0.43 2.79
C LEU A 55 12.59 0.11 1.94
N LEU A 56 12.20 -1.18 1.88
CA LEU A 56 11.01 -1.58 1.12
C LEU A 56 9.74 -0.93 1.67
N TRP A 57 9.59 -0.87 2.99
CA TRP A 57 8.47 -0.19 3.65
C TRP A 57 8.41 1.29 3.27
N LEU A 58 9.55 1.99 3.31
CA LEU A 58 9.64 3.39 2.92
C LEU A 58 9.30 3.60 1.45
N THR A 59 9.72 2.69 0.56
CA THR A 59 9.37 2.74 -0.86
C THR A 59 7.86 2.58 -1.09
N ILE A 60 7.20 1.68 -0.35
CA ILE A 60 5.76 1.46 -0.44
C ILE A 60 5.02 2.72 0.03
N VAL A 61 5.32 3.19 1.24
CA VAL A 61 4.66 4.36 1.83
C VAL A 61 4.93 5.62 0.99
N GLY A 62 6.18 5.84 0.60
CA GLY A 62 6.59 6.96 -0.24
C GLY A 62 5.92 6.92 -1.61
N GLY A 63 5.81 5.75 -2.23
CA GLY A 63 5.09 5.58 -3.49
C GLY A 63 3.61 5.91 -3.37
N MET A 64 2.94 5.45 -2.30
CA MET A 64 1.54 5.78 -2.04
C MET A 64 1.33 7.29 -1.83
N ILE A 65 2.21 7.95 -1.07
CA ILE A 65 2.15 9.41 -0.85
C ILE A 65 2.39 10.16 -2.16
N ALA A 66 3.38 9.73 -2.96
CA ALA A 66 3.70 10.37 -4.23
C ALA A 66 2.51 10.31 -5.21
N VAL A 67 1.82 9.18 -5.28
CA VAL A 67 0.60 9.04 -6.09
C VAL A 67 -0.51 9.96 -5.58
N ALA A 68 -0.74 10.01 -4.26
CA ALA A 68 -1.75 10.89 -3.67
C ALA A 68 -1.49 12.37 -3.97
N ILE A 69 -0.23 12.82 -3.81
CA ILE A 69 0.19 14.18 -4.14
C ILE A 69 0.04 14.45 -5.64
N GLY A 70 0.46 13.52 -6.50
CA GLY A 70 0.35 13.66 -7.96
C GLY A 70 -1.10 13.83 -8.41
N LEU A 71 -2.03 13.05 -7.86
CA LEU A 71 -3.45 13.19 -8.14
C LEU A 71 -4.02 14.51 -7.61
N TYR A 72 -3.61 14.93 -6.41
CA TYR A 72 -4.04 16.21 -5.83
C TYR A 72 -3.61 17.39 -6.69
N ILE A 73 -2.35 17.42 -7.13
CA ILE A 73 -1.82 18.46 -8.03
C ILE A 73 -2.58 18.47 -9.35
N LEU A 74 -2.84 17.29 -9.92
CA LEU A 74 -3.57 17.17 -11.18
C LEU A 74 -4.98 17.74 -11.03
N ILE A 75 -5.71 17.38 -9.97
CA ILE A 75 -7.05 17.94 -9.72
C ILE A 75 -6.97 19.46 -9.52
N ALA A 76 -6.03 19.95 -8.70
CA ALA A 76 -5.87 21.37 -8.41
C ALA A 76 -5.52 22.22 -9.66
N LEU A 77 -4.91 21.63 -10.69
CA LEU A 77 -4.55 22.32 -11.93
C LEU A 77 -5.74 22.45 -12.90
N PHE A 78 -6.67 21.49 -12.90
CA PHE A 78 -7.79 21.42 -13.83
C PHE A 78 -9.12 21.94 -13.24
N GLN A 79 -9.14 22.33 -11.96
CA GLN A 79 -10.24 23.05 -11.30
C GLN A 79 -10.00 24.56 -11.33
#